data_AF-A0A1P8M810-F1
#
_entry.id   AF-A0A1P8M810-F1
#
_cell.length_a   1.000
_cell.length_b   1.000
_cell.length_c   1.000
_cell.angle_alpha   90.00
_cell.angle_beta   90.00
_cell.angle_gamma   90.00
#
_symmetry.space_group_name_H-M   'P 1'
#
loop_
_entity.id
_entity.type
_entity.pdbx_description
1 polymer ?
#
loop_
_entity_poly.entity_id
_entity_poly.type
_entity_poly.pdbx_seq_one_letter_code
_entity_poly.pdbx_strand_id
1 'polypeptide(L)'
;MMARMDADKSRPIDDPAPIRDFPKYGRPLVYVSGIYGKAVAWTHTYGLIEWLDPSGKYHLGWAHSSSIKRVTPEEWKGSSKL
;
A
#
# COMPACT_ATOMS: atom_id res chain seq x y z
N MET A 1 -2.10 -15.30 -6.31
CA MET A 1 -0.66 -15.54 -6.04
C MET A 1 0.26 -14.73 -6.96
N MET A 2 -0.14 -14.38 -8.19
CA MET A 2 0.69 -13.64 -9.16
C MET A 2 0.92 -12.14 -8.83
N ALA A 3 -0.06 -11.43 -8.23
CA ALA A 3 0.04 -9.97 -8.03
C ALA A 3 1.17 -9.50 -7.09
N ARG A 4 1.67 -10.36 -6.19
CA ARG A 4 2.81 -10.04 -5.31
C ARG A 4 4.16 -10.16 -6.01
N MET A 5 4.27 -11.08 -6.97
CA MET A 5 5.50 -11.27 -7.75
C MET A 5 5.72 -10.13 -8.75
N ASP A 6 4.65 -9.55 -9.31
CA ASP A 6 4.76 -8.38 -10.19
C ASP A 6 5.06 -7.08 -9.42
N ALA A 7 4.52 -6.93 -8.20
CA ALA A 7 4.86 -5.79 -7.34
C ALA A 7 6.33 -5.82 -6.88
N ASP A 8 6.89 -7.00 -6.65
CA ASP A 8 8.30 -7.21 -6.32
C ASP A 8 9.23 -6.80 -7.49
N LYS A 9 8.83 -7.06 -8.74
CA LYS A 9 9.56 -6.64 -9.95
C LYS A 9 9.52 -5.14 -10.22
N SER A 10 8.56 -4.41 -9.65
CA SER A 10 8.41 -2.95 -9.77
C SER A 10 9.07 -2.15 -8.65
N ARG A 11 10.01 -2.77 -7.92
CA ARG A 11 10.76 -2.15 -6.83
C ARG A 11 11.48 -0.88 -7.32
N PRO A 12 11.42 0.23 -6.58
CA PRO A 12 12.37 1.32 -6.73
C PRO A 12 13.79 0.77 -6.48
N ILE A 13 14.66 0.83 -7.48
CA ILE A 13 16.01 0.23 -7.50
C ILE A 13 16.90 0.66 -6.31
N ASP A 14 16.56 1.76 -5.64
CA ASP A 14 17.40 2.45 -4.66
C ASP A 14 17.22 2.04 -3.18
N ASP A 15 16.28 1.16 -2.84
CA ASP A 15 16.16 0.66 -1.46
C ASP A 15 16.59 -0.81 -1.41
N PRO A 16 17.74 -1.19 -0.79
CA PRO A 16 18.20 -2.57 -0.67
C PRO A 16 17.55 -3.36 0.49
N ALA A 17 16.73 -2.72 1.33
CA ALA A 17 16.16 -3.36 2.51
C ALA A 17 15.20 -4.52 2.17
N PRO A 18 15.10 -5.56 3.03
CA PRO A 18 14.14 -6.62 2.83
C PRO A 18 12.70 -6.10 2.96
N ILE A 19 11.80 -6.61 2.12
CA ILE A 19 10.37 -6.33 2.22
C ILE A 19 9.81 -7.06 3.43
N ARG A 20 9.03 -6.33 4.23
CA ARG A 20 8.34 -6.83 5.42
C ARG A 20 6.85 -6.70 5.22
N ASP A 21 6.12 -7.80 5.38
CA ASP A 21 4.67 -7.81 5.33
C ASP A 21 4.06 -7.25 6.62
N PHE A 22 2.93 -6.55 6.48
CA PHE A 22 2.05 -6.32 7.62
C PHE A 22 1.26 -7.60 7.94
N PRO A 23 0.98 -7.88 9.23
CA PRO A 23 0.09 -8.97 9.60
C PRO A 23 -1.28 -8.79 8.93
N LYS A 24 -1.95 -9.87 8.57
CA LYS A 24 -3.24 -9.84 7.84
C LYS A 24 -4.28 -8.91 8.48
N TYR A 25 -4.36 -8.89 9.81
CA TYR A 25 -5.30 -8.07 10.58
C TYR A 25 -4.69 -6.76 11.12
N GLY A 26 -3.41 -6.51 10.86
CA GLY A 26 -2.67 -5.33 11.31
C GLY A 26 -2.32 -4.36 10.19
N ARG A 27 -2.99 -4.46 9.04
CA ARG A 27 -2.75 -3.59 7.87
C ARG A 27 -3.29 -2.19 8.16
N PRO A 28 -2.44 -1.15 8.22
CA PRO A 28 -2.90 0.20 8.49
C PRO A 28 -3.65 0.76 7.28
N LEU A 29 -4.71 1.52 7.55
CA LEU A 29 -5.36 2.37 6.56
C LEU A 29 -4.45 3.57 6.28
N VAL A 30 -4.29 3.89 5.00
CA VAL A 30 -3.40 4.97 4.57
C VAL A 30 -4.03 5.84 3.50
N TYR A 31 -3.52 7.06 3.40
CA TYR A 31 -3.80 8.01 2.35
C TYR A 31 -2.50 8.46 1.68
N VAL A 32 -2.42 8.32 0.35
CA VAL A 32 -1.24 8.63 -0.45
C VAL A 32 -1.66 9.34 -1.72
N SER A 33 -1.20 10.58 -1.93
CA SER A 33 -1.39 11.32 -3.18
C SER A 33 -2.82 11.31 -3.75
N GLY A 34 -3.84 11.43 -2.90
CA GLY A 34 -5.25 11.38 -3.34
C GLY A 34 -5.95 10.05 -3.15
N ILE A 35 -5.22 8.98 -2.84
CA ILE A 35 -5.70 7.60 -2.83
C ILE A 35 -5.81 7.09 -1.39
N TYR A 36 -6.99 6.56 -1.03
CA TYR A 36 -7.19 5.79 0.20
C TYR A 36 -6.92 4.30 -0.07
N GLY A 37 -6.00 3.70 0.69
CA GLY A 37 -5.58 2.31 0.54
C GLY A 37 -5.18 1.64 1.85
N LYS A 38 -4.74 0.39 1.80
CA LYS A 38 -4.15 -0.33 2.94
C LYS A 38 -2.67 -0.56 2.67
N ALA A 39 -1.81 -0.32 3.66
CA ALA A 39 -0.42 -0.75 3.54
C ALA A 39 -0.32 -2.26 3.81
N VAL A 40 0.21 -3.01 2.84
CA VAL A 40 0.31 -4.47 2.90
C VAL A 40 1.73 -4.96 3.15
N ALA A 41 2.72 -4.17 2.76
CA ALA A 41 4.13 -4.43 3.00
C ALA A 41 4.92 -3.11 3.05
N TRP A 42 6.17 -3.18 3.50
CA TRP A 42 7.04 -2.04 3.62
C TRP A 42 8.52 -2.43 3.53
N THR A 43 9.35 -1.48 3.14
CA THR A 43 10.81 -1.49 3.22
C THR A 43 11.27 -0.32 4.09
N HIS A 44 12.57 -0.08 4.23
CA HIS A 44 13.05 1.02 5.06
C HIS A 44 12.49 2.39 4.60
N THR A 45 12.41 2.63 3.29
CA THR A 45 11.97 3.92 2.75
C THR A 45 10.64 3.89 2.00
N TYR A 46 10.07 2.72 1.68
CA TYR A 46 8.83 2.61 0.90
C TYR A 46 7.75 1.77 1.59
N GLY A 47 6.49 2.02 1.24
CA GLY A 47 5.34 1.19 1.58
C GLY A 47 4.61 0.70 0.34
N LEU A 48 4.23 -0.57 0.32
CA LEU A 48 3.37 -1.16 -0.70
C LEU A 48 1.91 -0.98 -0.29
N ILE A 49 1.16 -0.26 -1.12
CA ILE A 49 -0.23 0.10 -0.85
C ILE A 49 -1.14 -0.68 -1.80
N GLU A 50 -2.17 -1.32 -1.26
CA GLU A 50 -3.30 -1.87 -2.03
C GLU A 50 -4.47 -0.89 -2.01
N TRP A 51 -5.14 -0.68 -3.14
CA TRP A 51 -6.37 0.12 -3.21
C TRP A 51 -7.28 -0.35 -4.34
N LEU A 52 -8.55 0.06 -4.29
CA LEU A 52 -9.49 -0.04 -5.39
C LEU A 52 -9.68 1.35 -5.99
N ASP A 53 -9.64 1.47 -7.30
CA ASP A 53 -10.04 2.70 -7.99
C ASP A 53 -11.58 2.87 -8.01
N PRO A 54 -12.13 4.01 -8.48
CA PRO A 54 -13.57 4.21 -8.54
C PRO A 54 -14.34 3.20 -9.40
N SER A 55 -13.67 2.52 -10.34
CA SER A 55 -14.27 1.45 -11.15
C SER A 55 -14.28 0.09 -10.43
N GLY A 56 -13.70 0.02 -9.22
CA GLY A 56 -13.57 -1.20 -8.43
C GLY A 56 -12.39 -2.07 -8.87
N LYS A 57 -11.51 -1.57 -9.74
CA LYS A 57 -10.31 -2.30 -10.16
C LYS A 57 -9.26 -2.25 -9.06
N TYR A 58 -8.64 -3.40 -8.82
CA TYR A 58 -7.61 -3.57 -7.81
C TYR A 58 -6.24 -3.11 -8.32
N HIS A 59 -5.51 -2.40 -7.47
CA HIS A 59 -4.18 -1.87 -7.73
C HIS A 59 -3.24 -2.14 -6.54
N LEU A 60 -1.95 -2.25 -6.87
CA LEU A 60 -0.84 -2.28 -5.93
C LEU A 60 0.22 -1.30 -6.40
N GLY A 61 0.82 -0.56 -5.48
CA GLY A 61 1.83 0.43 -5.82
C GLY A 61 2.72 0.79 -4.65
N TRP A 62 3.99 1.00 -4.95
CA TRP A 62 4.97 1.48 -3.98
C TRP A 62 4.88 3.01 -3.86
N ALA A 63 4.90 3.49 -2.63
CA ALA A 63 4.98 4.91 -2.31
C ALA A 63 6.12 5.15 -1.32
N HIS A 64 6.82 6.28 -1.47
CA HIS A 64 7.83 6.67 -0.50
C HIS A 64 7.16 6.94 0.86
N SER A 65 7.77 6.44 1.93
CA SER A 65 7.24 6.48 3.30
C SER A 65 6.84 7.89 3.75
N SER A 66 7.59 8.91 3.36
CA SER A 66 7.28 10.32 3.65
C SER A 66 5.94 10.81 3.06
N SER A 67 5.46 10.16 2.00
CA SER A 67 4.21 10.50 1.32
C SER A 67 3.01 9.69 1.84
N ILE A 68 3.25 8.72 2.74
CA ILE A 68 2.22 7.84 3.29
C ILE A 68 1.71 8.42 4.59
N LYS A 69 0.42 8.79 4.62
CA LYS A 69 -0.26 9.22 5.84
C LYS A 69 -1.12 8.08 6.38
N ARG A 70 -0.99 7.76 7.66
CA ARG A 70 -1.94 6.86 8.33
C ARG A 70 -3.24 7.60 8.55
N VAL A 71 -4.36 6.91 8.35
CA VAL A 71 -5.69 7.46 8.60
C VAL A 71 -6.45 6.55 9.56
N THR A 72 -7.29 7.16 10.37
CA THR A 72 -8.23 6.43 11.22
C THR A 72 -9.39 5.86 10.39
N PRO A 73 -10.15 4.89 10.92
CA PRO A 73 -11.39 4.44 10.27
C PRO A 73 -12.41 5.55 10.04
N GLU A 74 -12.40 6.59 10.87
CA GLU A 74 -13.30 7.75 10.76
C GLU A 74 -12.91 8.69 9.61
N GLU A 75 -11.61 8.81 9.33
CA GLU A 75 -11.07 9.60 8.21
C GLU A 75 -11.12 8.85 6.87
N TRP A 76 -11.39 7.54 6.90
CA TRP A 76 -11.37 6.68 5.73
C TRP A 76 -12.51 7.00 4.76
N LYS A 77 -12.13 7.28 3.50
CA LYS A 77 -13.07 7.51 2.39
C LYS A 77 -12.83 6.57 1.20
N GLY A 78 -12.02 5.54 1.40
CA GLY A 78 -11.76 4.52 0.38
C GLY A 78 -12.86 3.46 0.31
N SER A 79 -12.74 2.55 -0.64
CA SER A 79 -13.72 1.46 -0.79
C SER A 79 -13.71 0.52 0.43
N SER A 80 -14.89 0.23 0.99
CA SER A 80 -15.09 -0.74 2.09
C SER A 80 -14.94 -2.21 1.66
N LYS A 81 -14.82 -2.46 0.34
CA LYS A 81 -14.61 -3.79 -0.23
C LYS A 81 -13.14 -4.23 -0.21
N LEU A 82 -12.24 -3.34 0.20
CA LEU A 82 -10.81 -3.59 0.37
C LEU A 82 -10.53 -4.29 1.70
#